data_AF-A0A4D6NNR8-F1
#
_entry.id   AF-A0A4D6NNR8-F1
#
_cell.length_a   1.000
_cell.length_b   1.000
_cell.length_c   1.000
_cell.angle_alpha   90.00
_cell.angle_beta   90.00
_cell.angle_gamma   90.00
#
_symmetry.space_group_name_H-M   'P 1'
#
loop_
_entity.id
_entity.type
_entity.pdbx_description
1 polymer ?
#
loop_
_entity_poly.entity_id
_entity_poly.type
_entity_poly.pdbx_seq_one_letter_code
_entity_poly.pdbx_strand_id
1 'polypeptide(L)'
;MDISSRGPFWGAFPNATMVYFQCVFAAITLILIAGAVLGRMNFYAWMLFVPLWLTFSYTFTAFSIWSTNGFLSKMGIIDYSGGYAIHLSSGVAGFTAAYWVGPRLNKDRERFPPNNILLMLAGAGLLWMGGQVNANASLAVLNTHACTATSLLTWVILDVIFFRKPSVIGVVQGMITGLVSITPAAGVVEGWATLLMRVFSRSIPWFTMISVVHKRSKLL
;
A
#
# COMPACT_ATOMS: atom_id res chain seq x y z
N MET A 1 16.13 -23.59 -26.58
CA MET A 1 15.11 -23.26 -25.56
C MET A 1 14.94 -21.76 -25.57
N ASP A 2 13.74 -21.30 -25.94
CA ASP A 2 13.48 -19.93 -26.34
C ASP A 2 13.25 -18.99 -25.13
N ILE A 3 14.02 -17.91 -25.06
CA ILE A 3 14.08 -16.96 -23.95
C ILE A 3 12.82 -16.08 -23.90
N SER A 4 12.05 -16.05 -24.98
CA SER A 4 10.78 -15.32 -25.13
C SER A 4 9.61 -15.89 -24.29
N SER A 5 9.73 -17.14 -23.80
CA SER A 5 8.67 -17.85 -23.06
C SER A 5 8.73 -17.67 -21.54
N ARG A 6 9.75 -16.99 -21.03
CA ARG A 6 9.96 -16.77 -19.60
C ARG A 6 9.29 -15.48 -19.18
N GLY A 7 8.22 -15.59 -18.39
CA GLY A 7 7.66 -14.43 -17.70
C GLY A 7 8.70 -13.71 -16.85
N PRO A 8 8.42 -12.47 -16.39
CA PRO A 8 9.39 -11.60 -15.71
C PRO A 8 10.06 -12.21 -14.46
N PHE A 9 9.56 -13.33 -13.95
CA PHE A 9 10.06 -14.05 -12.78
C PHE A 9 10.55 -15.48 -13.06
N TRP A 10 10.22 -16.07 -14.21
CA TRP A 10 10.35 -17.51 -14.43
C TRP A 10 11.73 -17.87 -14.99
N GLY A 11 12.56 -18.52 -14.16
CA GLY A 11 13.88 -19.01 -14.56
C GLY A 11 15.03 -18.01 -14.40
N ALA A 12 14.76 -16.82 -13.83
CA ALA A 12 15.80 -15.84 -13.48
C ALA A 12 16.39 -16.06 -12.06
N PHE A 13 15.61 -16.67 -11.16
CA PHE A 13 16.00 -16.95 -9.78
C PHE A 13 15.62 -18.39 -9.37
N PRO A 14 16.29 -18.98 -8.37
CA PRO A 14 15.89 -20.27 -7.81
C PRO A 14 14.43 -20.27 -7.35
N ASN A 15 13.72 -21.38 -7.56
CA ASN A 15 12.29 -21.49 -7.20
C ASN A 15 12.04 -21.19 -5.71
N ALA A 16 12.92 -21.66 -4.82
CA ALA A 16 12.81 -21.39 -3.38
C ALA A 16 12.84 -19.87 -3.07
N THR A 17 13.71 -19.11 -3.75
CA THR A 17 13.78 -17.64 -3.62
C THR A 17 12.47 -16.99 -4.06
N MET A 18 11.90 -17.43 -5.19
CA MET A 18 10.64 -16.90 -5.70
C MET A 18 9.46 -17.23 -4.78
N VAL A 19 9.41 -18.44 -4.22
CA VAL A 19 8.39 -18.83 -3.25
C VAL A 19 8.47 -17.94 -2.02
N TYR A 20 9.66 -17.78 -1.43
CA TYR A 20 9.83 -16.93 -0.26
C TYR A 20 9.45 -15.46 -0.54
N PHE A 21 9.90 -14.91 -1.68
CA PHE A 21 9.59 -13.55 -2.09
C PHE A 21 8.07 -13.32 -2.20
N GLN A 22 7.34 -14.23 -2.85
CA GLN A 22 5.88 -14.15 -2.96
C GLN A 22 5.17 -14.36 -1.61
N CYS A 23 5.70 -15.23 -0.74
CA CYS A 23 5.18 -15.41 0.61
C CYS A 23 5.24 -14.13 1.45
N VAL A 24 6.31 -13.32 1.31
CA VAL A 24 6.42 -12.04 2.01
C VAL A 24 5.36 -11.04 1.52
N PHE A 25 5.06 -11.00 0.21
CA PHE A 25 3.97 -10.18 -0.32
C PHE A 25 2.59 -10.64 0.15
N ALA A 26 2.35 -11.95 0.23
CA ALA A 26 1.15 -12.49 0.82
C ALA A 26 0.99 -12.04 2.28
N ALA A 27 2.06 -12.17 3.07
CA ALA A 27 2.07 -11.83 4.49
C ALA A 27 1.79 -10.34 4.74
N ILE A 28 2.48 -9.43 4.04
CA ILE A 28 2.26 -7.99 4.22
C ILE A 28 0.85 -7.57 3.82
N THR A 29 0.27 -8.19 2.79
CA THR A 29 -1.11 -7.91 2.36
C THR A 29 -2.11 -8.20 3.49
N LEU A 30 -1.96 -9.32 4.19
CA LEU A 30 -2.80 -9.67 5.33
C LEU A 30 -2.60 -8.72 6.52
N ILE A 31 -1.37 -8.28 6.77
CA ILE A 31 -1.06 -7.31 7.83
C ILE A 31 -1.72 -5.95 7.53
N LEU A 32 -1.78 -5.52 6.27
CA LEU A 32 -2.51 -4.31 5.88
C LEU A 32 -4.00 -4.41 6.18
N ILE A 33 -4.63 -5.56 5.88
CA ILE A 33 -6.04 -5.81 6.22
C ILE A 33 -6.23 -5.81 7.74
N ALA A 34 -5.32 -6.46 8.49
CA ALA A 34 -5.37 -6.53 9.95
C ALA A 34 -5.41 -5.13 10.57
N GLY A 35 -4.64 -4.18 10.03
CA GLY A 35 -4.63 -2.79 10.48
C GLY A 35 -6.02 -2.13 10.47
N ALA A 36 -6.88 -2.48 9.51
CA ALA A 36 -8.24 -1.94 9.41
C ALA A 36 -9.19 -2.47 10.50
N VAL A 37 -8.95 -3.69 10.99
CA VAL A 37 -9.83 -4.37 11.97
C VAL A 37 -9.20 -4.57 13.34
N LEU A 38 -7.98 -4.04 13.54
CA LEU A 38 -7.21 -4.20 14.76
C LEU A 38 -7.97 -3.68 16.00
N GLY A 39 -7.97 -4.51 17.05
CA GLY A 39 -8.57 -4.19 18.34
C GLY A 39 -10.10 -4.31 18.41
N ARG A 40 -10.76 -4.81 17.35
CA ARG A 40 -12.23 -4.98 17.33
C ARG A 40 -12.74 -6.26 16.66
N MET A 41 -11.92 -6.95 15.87
CA MET A 41 -12.28 -8.26 15.32
C MET A 41 -11.87 -9.38 16.27
N ASN A 42 -12.74 -10.39 16.40
CA ASN A 42 -12.44 -11.59 17.18
C ASN A 42 -11.28 -12.38 16.54
N PHE A 43 -10.35 -12.87 17.35
CA PHE A 43 -9.22 -13.69 16.92
C PHE A 43 -9.65 -14.96 16.16
N TYR A 44 -10.71 -15.66 16.59
CA TYR A 44 -11.20 -16.84 15.89
C TYR A 44 -11.74 -16.49 14.49
N ALA A 45 -12.44 -15.36 14.36
CA ALA A 45 -12.88 -14.86 13.06
C ALA A 45 -11.68 -14.51 12.17
N TRP A 46 -10.61 -13.95 12.75
CA TRP A 46 -9.37 -13.64 12.04
C TRP A 46 -8.66 -14.91 11.54
N MET A 47 -8.55 -15.94 12.38
CA MET A 47 -7.96 -17.24 12.01
C MET A 47 -8.71 -17.92 10.86
N LEU A 48 -10.01 -17.71 10.74
CA LEU A 48 -10.81 -18.21 9.61
C LEU A 48 -10.68 -17.30 8.38
N PHE A 49 -10.74 -15.99 8.58
CA PHE A 49 -10.68 -14.99 7.52
C PHE A 49 -9.38 -15.06 6.74
N VAL A 50 -8.24 -15.15 7.42
CA VAL A 50 -6.91 -15.13 6.81
C VAL A 50 -6.73 -16.21 5.74
N PRO A 51 -6.88 -17.53 6.01
CA PRO A 51 -6.68 -18.55 5.00
C PRO A 51 -7.73 -18.46 3.89
N LEU A 52 -8.99 -18.16 4.21
CA LEU A 52 -10.03 -18.01 3.19
C LEU A 52 -9.74 -16.85 2.24
N TRP A 53 -9.41 -15.68 2.78
CA TRP A 53 -9.11 -14.50 1.96
C TRP A 53 -7.81 -14.68 1.18
N LEU A 54 -6.79 -15.26 1.80
CA LEU A 54 -5.53 -15.56 1.13
C LEU A 54 -5.76 -16.49 -0.08
N THR A 55 -6.49 -17.59 0.10
CA THR A 55 -6.74 -18.56 -0.98
C THR A 55 -7.69 -18.03 -2.05
N PHE A 56 -8.83 -17.47 -1.67
CA PHE A 56 -9.89 -17.11 -2.63
C PHE A 56 -9.74 -15.72 -3.24
N SER A 57 -9.04 -14.80 -2.58
CA SER A 57 -8.86 -13.43 -3.05
C SER A 57 -7.42 -13.15 -3.47
N TYR A 58 -6.46 -13.29 -2.54
CA TYR A 58 -5.06 -12.93 -2.84
C TYR A 58 -4.45 -13.83 -3.91
N THR A 59 -4.51 -15.14 -3.75
CA THR A 59 -3.92 -16.09 -4.71
C THR A 59 -4.57 -15.94 -6.09
N PHE A 60 -5.88 -15.75 -6.16
CA PHE A 60 -6.57 -15.50 -7.43
C PHE A 60 -6.09 -14.20 -8.09
N THR A 61 -6.00 -13.10 -7.34
CA THR A 61 -5.55 -11.80 -7.85
C THR A 61 -4.08 -11.85 -8.30
N ALA A 62 -3.21 -12.43 -7.47
CA ALA A 62 -1.79 -12.60 -7.77
C ALA A 62 -1.58 -13.46 -9.02
N PHE A 63 -2.31 -14.57 -9.15
CA PHE A 63 -2.28 -15.38 -10.37
C PHE A 63 -2.74 -14.57 -11.59
N SER A 64 -3.85 -13.83 -11.47
CA SER A 64 -4.44 -13.10 -12.58
C SER A 64 -3.51 -12.03 -13.16
N ILE A 65 -2.75 -11.35 -12.30
CA ILE A 65 -1.92 -10.19 -12.65
C ILE A 65 -0.45 -10.56 -12.88
N TRP A 66 0.14 -11.40 -12.02
CA TRP A 66 1.58 -11.69 -12.02
C TRP A 66 1.97 -13.03 -12.65
N SER A 67 1.01 -13.93 -12.88
CA SER A 67 1.30 -15.14 -13.66
C SER A 67 1.29 -14.82 -15.15
N THR A 68 2.22 -15.39 -15.91
CA THR A 68 2.20 -15.37 -17.38
C THR A 68 0.91 -15.96 -17.96
N ASN A 69 0.31 -16.88 -17.22
CA ASN A 69 -0.95 -17.53 -17.60
C ASN A 69 -2.19 -16.77 -17.09
N GLY A 70 -2.01 -15.72 -16.29
CA GLY A 70 -3.09 -14.90 -15.76
C GLY A 70 -3.79 -14.09 -16.85
N PHE A 71 -5.12 -13.95 -16.73
CA PHE A 71 -5.91 -13.27 -17.76
C PHE A 71 -5.63 -11.76 -17.82
N LEU A 72 -5.43 -11.10 -16.66
CA LEU A 72 -5.09 -9.67 -16.62
C LEU A 72 -3.66 -9.40 -17.11
N SER A 73 -2.74 -10.31 -16.80
CA SER A 73 -1.37 -10.27 -17.34
C SER A 73 -1.38 -10.29 -18.87
N LYS A 74 -2.18 -11.20 -19.47
CA LYS A 74 -2.35 -11.31 -20.93
C LYS A 74 -3.05 -10.10 -21.56
N MET A 75 -3.87 -9.38 -20.80
CA MET A 75 -4.49 -8.11 -21.22
C MET A 75 -3.53 -6.91 -21.13
N GLY A 76 -2.29 -7.12 -20.69
CA GLY A 76 -1.28 -6.07 -20.61
C GLY A 76 -1.36 -5.19 -19.37
N ILE A 77 -2.02 -5.65 -18.29
CA ILE A 77 -2.00 -4.92 -17.02
C ILE A 77 -0.57 -4.84 -16.48
N ILE A 78 -0.17 -3.63 -16.09
CA ILE A 78 1.10 -3.37 -15.46
C ILE A 78 0.89 -3.23 -13.95
N ASP A 79 1.50 -4.15 -13.19
CA ASP A 79 1.59 -4.07 -11.74
C ASP A 79 2.97 -4.51 -11.26
N TYR A 80 3.90 -3.55 -11.17
CA TYR A 80 5.31 -3.82 -10.93
C TYR A 80 5.57 -4.50 -9.56
N SER A 81 5.03 -3.95 -8.46
CA SER A 81 5.27 -4.49 -7.11
C SER A 81 4.02 -4.66 -6.24
N GLY A 82 2.80 -4.55 -6.80
CA GLY A 82 1.57 -4.87 -6.09
C GLY A 82 0.65 -3.68 -5.79
N GLY A 83 0.59 -2.69 -6.67
CA GLY A 83 -0.43 -1.65 -6.59
C GLY A 83 -1.85 -2.23 -6.56
N TYR A 84 -2.11 -3.22 -7.43
CA TYR A 84 -3.40 -3.89 -7.49
C TYR A 84 -3.43 -5.11 -6.57
N ALA A 85 -2.45 -6.00 -6.73
CA ALA A 85 -2.43 -7.29 -6.04
C ALA A 85 -2.28 -7.17 -4.51
N ILE A 86 -1.59 -6.15 -4.02
CA ILE A 86 -1.36 -5.91 -2.58
C ILE A 86 -2.23 -4.75 -2.09
N HIS A 87 -2.02 -3.53 -2.58
CA HIS A 87 -2.57 -2.35 -1.93
C HIS A 87 -4.06 -2.14 -2.21
N LEU A 88 -4.48 -2.23 -3.47
CA LEU A 88 -5.90 -2.11 -3.81
C LEU A 88 -6.70 -3.26 -3.19
N SER A 89 -6.24 -4.50 -3.35
CA SER A 89 -6.92 -5.68 -2.81
C SER A 89 -7.07 -5.62 -1.28
N SER A 90 -6.00 -5.34 -0.54
CA SER A 90 -6.03 -5.20 0.93
C SER A 90 -6.81 -3.98 1.38
N GLY A 91 -6.75 -2.87 0.64
CA GLY A 91 -7.52 -1.67 0.93
C GLY A 91 -9.03 -1.92 0.83
N VAL A 92 -9.48 -2.56 -0.24
CA VAL A 92 -10.90 -2.94 -0.43
C VAL A 92 -11.33 -3.98 0.60
N ALA A 93 -10.50 -4.99 0.86
CA ALA A 93 -10.79 -6.01 1.86
C ALA A 93 -10.87 -5.41 3.27
N GLY A 94 -9.91 -4.55 3.64
CA GLY A 94 -9.88 -3.85 4.92
C GLY A 94 -11.07 -2.90 5.10
N PHE A 95 -11.43 -2.15 4.07
CA PHE A 95 -12.62 -1.28 4.09
C PHE A 95 -13.91 -2.10 4.27
N THR A 96 -14.06 -3.18 3.50
CA THR A 96 -15.23 -4.07 3.57
C THR A 96 -15.31 -4.77 4.93
N ALA A 97 -14.19 -5.29 5.43
CA ALA A 97 -14.12 -5.92 6.74
C ALA A 97 -14.42 -4.92 7.87
N ALA A 98 -13.91 -3.69 7.78
CA ALA A 98 -14.21 -2.64 8.76
C ALA A 98 -15.69 -2.25 8.79
N TYR A 99 -16.38 -2.31 7.65
CA TYR A 99 -17.83 -2.11 7.57
C TYR A 99 -18.58 -3.24 8.29
N TRP A 100 -18.28 -4.50 7.98
CA TRP A 100 -18.97 -5.67 8.56
C TRP A 100 -18.67 -5.90 10.04
N VAL A 101 -17.44 -5.68 10.48
CA VAL A 101 -17.05 -5.79 11.90
C VAL A 101 -17.68 -4.66 12.73
N GLY A 102 -17.97 -3.52 12.11
CA GLY A 102 -18.56 -2.36 12.77
C GLY A 102 -17.54 -1.44 13.47
N PRO A 103 -18.00 -0.29 13.98
CA PRO A 103 -17.14 0.73 14.58
C PRO A 103 -16.53 0.29 15.92
N ARG A 104 -15.42 0.93 16.33
CA ARG A 104 -14.92 0.84 17.70
C ARG A 104 -15.88 1.50 18.69
N LEU A 105 -15.68 1.26 19.99
CA LEU A 105 -16.44 1.90 21.06
C LEU A 105 -16.35 3.43 20.94
N ASN A 106 -17.42 4.14 21.30
CA ASN A 106 -17.48 5.60 21.16
C ASN A 106 -16.37 6.31 21.94
N LYS A 107 -16.03 5.84 23.15
CA LYS A 107 -14.92 6.37 23.95
C LYS A 107 -13.58 6.36 23.21
N ASP A 108 -13.34 5.31 22.40
CA ASP A 108 -12.10 5.16 21.64
C ASP A 108 -12.13 6.01 20.37
N ARG A 109 -13.32 6.33 19.85
CA ARG A 109 -13.50 7.18 18.66
C ARG A 109 -13.38 8.66 18.98
N GLU A 110 -13.86 9.08 20.14
CA GLU A 110 -13.80 10.48 20.59
C GLU A 110 -12.39 10.87 21.05
N ARG A 111 -11.63 9.92 21.63
CA ARG A 111 -10.27 10.15 22.09
C ARG A 111 -9.34 9.03 21.63
N PHE A 112 -8.72 9.22 20.46
CA PHE A 112 -7.78 8.27 19.86
C PHE A 112 -6.36 8.85 19.69
N PRO A 113 -5.67 9.26 20.78
CA PRO A 113 -4.28 9.69 20.67
C PRO A 113 -3.38 8.51 20.28
N PRO A 114 -2.34 8.73 19.46
CA PRO A 114 -1.31 7.71 19.24
C PRO A 114 -0.69 7.30 20.58
N ASN A 115 -0.61 5.99 20.82
CA ASN A 115 0.01 5.45 22.05
C ASN A 115 1.54 5.66 22.06
N ASN A 116 2.19 5.62 20.89
CA ASN A 116 3.63 5.80 20.75
C ASN A 116 3.99 6.34 19.35
N ILE A 117 4.25 7.64 19.28
CA ILE A 117 4.60 8.34 18.03
C ILE A 117 5.98 7.91 17.51
N LEU A 118 6.94 7.63 18.41
CA LEU A 118 8.28 7.21 18.02
C LEU A 118 8.25 5.84 17.33
N LEU A 119 7.49 4.89 17.87
CA LEU A 119 7.32 3.57 17.27
C LEU A 119 6.62 3.64 15.91
N MET A 120 5.62 4.51 15.78
CA MET A 120 4.97 4.78 14.50
C MET A 120 5.97 5.30 13.45
N LEU A 121 6.82 6.27 13.83
CA LEU A 121 7.85 6.82 12.95
C LEU A 121 8.91 5.78 12.58
N ALA A 122 9.35 4.96 13.54
CA ALA A 122 10.27 3.86 13.28
C ALA A 122 9.68 2.85 12.27
N GLY A 123 8.43 2.45 12.46
CA GLY A 123 7.72 1.57 11.52
C GLY A 123 7.57 2.19 10.13
N ALA A 124 7.23 3.48 10.05
CA ALA A 124 7.13 4.21 8.79
C ALA A 124 8.50 4.29 8.07
N GLY A 125 9.58 4.48 8.82
CA GLY A 125 10.95 4.45 8.30
C GLY A 125 11.33 3.07 7.75
N LEU A 126 11.02 1.99 8.49
CA LEU A 126 11.26 0.62 8.03
C LEU A 126 10.47 0.30 6.74
N LEU A 127 9.22 0.75 6.65
CA LEU A 127 8.42 0.59 5.43
C LEU A 127 8.99 1.37 4.23
N TRP A 128 9.56 2.56 4.46
CA TRP A 128 10.22 3.33 3.39
C TRP A 128 11.50 2.62 2.91
N MET A 129 12.29 2.10 3.84
CA MET A 129 13.51 1.37 3.48
C MET A 129 13.23 0.03 2.79
N GLY A 130 11.98 -0.46 2.80
CA GLY A 130 11.57 -1.63 2.04
C GLY A 130 11.74 -1.41 0.54
N GLY A 131 12.71 -2.09 -0.07
CA GLY A 131 13.00 -2.02 -1.50
C GLY A 131 13.11 -3.40 -2.14
N GLN A 132 12.70 -3.50 -3.42
CA GLN A 132 12.95 -4.71 -4.20
C GLN A 132 14.38 -4.74 -4.73
N VAL A 133 15.03 -5.90 -4.68
CA VAL A 133 16.32 -6.16 -5.33
C VAL A 133 16.07 -7.11 -6.51
N ASN A 134 16.04 -6.57 -7.73
CA ASN A 134 15.84 -7.28 -9.00
C ASN A 134 16.63 -6.55 -10.12
N ALA A 135 16.65 -7.08 -11.35
CA ALA A 135 17.46 -6.53 -12.45
C ALA A 135 17.12 -5.06 -12.84
N ASN A 136 15.89 -4.60 -12.55
CA ASN A 136 15.44 -3.21 -12.77
C ASN A 136 15.29 -2.44 -11.45
N ALA A 137 15.91 -2.92 -10.37
CA ALA A 137 15.75 -2.33 -9.04
C ALA A 137 16.30 -0.92 -8.94
N SER A 138 17.32 -0.54 -9.72
CA SER A 138 17.89 0.80 -9.65
C SER A 138 16.87 1.89 -9.95
N LEU A 139 16.14 1.77 -11.08
CA LEU A 139 15.07 2.71 -11.44
C LEU A 139 13.93 2.65 -10.43
N ALA A 140 13.50 1.44 -10.04
CA ALA A 140 12.41 1.26 -9.09
C ALA A 140 12.72 1.88 -7.72
N VAL A 141 13.94 1.72 -7.21
CA VAL A 141 14.40 2.31 -5.95
C VAL A 141 14.44 3.83 -6.06
N LEU A 142 15.04 4.39 -7.11
CA LEU A 142 15.09 5.84 -7.33
C LEU A 142 13.69 6.45 -7.41
N ASN A 143 12.80 5.85 -8.21
CA ASN A 143 11.42 6.27 -8.35
C ASN A 143 10.67 6.16 -7.02
N THR A 144 10.92 5.12 -6.22
CA THR A 144 10.30 4.95 -4.91
C THR A 144 10.72 6.05 -3.93
N HIS A 145 12.01 6.36 -3.85
CA HIS A 145 12.51 7.43 -2.98
C HIS A 145 12.02 8.81 -3.43
N ALA A 146 12.17 9.14 -4.72
CA ALA A 146 11.74 10.41 -5.27
C ALA A 146 10.24 10.62 -5.07
N CYS A 147 9.44 9.63 -5.44
CA CYS A 147 8.00 9.60 -5.20
C CYS A 147 7.66 9.87 -3.73
N THR A 148 8.25 9.09 -2.82
CA THR A 148 7.89 9.12 -1.40
C THR A 148 8.27 10.46 -0.76
N ALA A 149 9.42 11.03 -1.14
CA ALA A 149 9.86 12.34 -0.69
C ALA A 149 8.94 13.46 -1.19
N THR A 150 8.64 13.51 -2.48
CA THR A 150 7.73 14.52 -3.06
C THR A 150 6.35 14.43 -2.45
N SER A 151 5.83 13.21 -2.34
CA SER A 151 4.57 12.91 -1.68
C SER A 151 4.57 13.50 -0.26
N LEU A 152 5.58 13.18 0.57
CA LEU A 152 5.69 13.65 1.96
C LEU A 152 5.63 15.18 2.01
N LEU A 153 6.44 15.85 1.18
CA LEU A 153 6.48 17.30 1.11
C LEU A 153 5.13 17.89 0.72
N THR A 154 4.45 17.34 -0.29
CA THR A 154 3.14 17.82 -0.72
C THR A 154 2.13 17.85 0.43
N TRP A 155 2.04 16.79 1.23
CA TRP A 155 1.08 16.77 2.34
C TRP A 155 1.48 17.65 3.50
N VAL A 156 2.79 17.78 3.80
CA VAL A 156 3.25 18.74 4.81
C VAL A 156 2.90 20.15 4.37
N ILE A 157 3.09 20.47 3.09
CA ILE A 157 2.68 21.76 2.51
C ILE A 157 1.16 21.95 2.64
N LEU A 158 0.35 20.95 2.29
CA LEU A 158 -1.11 21.02 2.45
C LEU A 158 -1.51 21.18 3.93
N ASP A 159 -0.88 20.46 4.86
CA ASP A 159 -1.12 20.62 6.30
C ASP A 159 -0.77 22.03 6.77
N VAL A 160 0.34 22.60 6.31
CA VAL A 160 0.73 23.97 6.65
C VAL A 160 -0.23 25.01 6.05
N ILE A 161 -0.66 24.83 4.80
CA ILE A 161 -1.60 25.76 4.14
C ILE A 161 -2.95 25.78 4.87
N PHE A 162 -3.52 24.61 5.17
CA PHE A 162 -4.89 24.50 5.69
C PHE A 162 -4.99 24.46 7.21
N PHE A 163 -3.99 23.90 7.91
CA PHE A 163 -3.98 23.80 9.37
C PHE A 163 -2.96 24.73 10.06
N ARG A 164 -2.15 25.46 9.29
CA ARG A 164 -1.10 26.40 9.79
C ARG A 164 0.00 25.74 10.62
N LYS A 165 0.05 24.40 10.67
CA LYS A 165 1.07 23.63 11.38
C LYS A 165 1.25 22.24 10.77
N PRO A 166 2.48 21.70 10.73
CA PRO A 166 2.71 20.34 10.27
C PRO A 166 2.20 19.31 11.30
N SER A 167 1.82 18.13 10.81
CA SER A 167 1.39 17.00 11.64
C SER A 167 2.29 15.79 11.43
N VAL A 168 2.78 15.17 12.51
CA VAL A 168 3.58 13.93 12.42
C VAL A 168 2.77 12.79 11.80
N ILE A 169 1.47 12.71 12.12
CA ILE A 169 0.57 11.72 11.52
C ILE A 169 0.45 11.99 10.00
N GLY A 170 0.35 13.27 9.61
CA GLY A 170 0.30 13.66 8.21
C GLY A 170 1.58 13.32 7.42
N VAL A 171 2.75 13.48 8.06
CA VAL A 171 4.06 13.07 7.52
C VAL A 171 4.12 11.56 7.27
N VAL A 172 3.54 10.74 8.15
CA VAL A 172 3.51 9.26 8.03
C VAL A 172 2.47 8.77 7.02
N GLN A 173 1.29 9.39 6.96
CA GLN A 173 0.25 9.09 5.96
C GLN A 173 0.63 9.43 4.53
N GLY A 174 1.21 10.62 4.37
CA GLY A 174 2.64 10.54 4.26
C GLY A 174 3.30 9.73 3.18
N MET A 175 4.52 9.50 3.56
CA MET A 175 5.34 8.40 3.13
C MET A 175 4.51 7.20 2.62
N ILE A 176 3.54 6.70 3.40
CA ILE A 176 2.73 5.53 3.02
C ILE A 176 2.00 5.74 1.70
N THR A 177 1.27 6.84 1.51
CA THR A 177 0.56 7.11 0.25
C THR A 177 1.52 7.30 -0.93
N GLY A 178 2.72 7.85 -0.70
CA GLY A 178 3.80 7.87 -1.68
C GLY A 178 4.21 6.46 -2.10
N LEU A 179 4.62 5.65 -1.14
CA LEU A 179 5.05 4.26 -1.34
C LEU A 179 3.99 3.45 -2.08
N VAL A 180 2.75 3.45 -1.58
CA VAL A 180 1.62 2.69 -2.15
C VAL A 180 1.34 3.07 -3.60
N SER A 181 1.40 4.36 -3.91
CA SER A 181 0.97 4.85 -5.23
C SER A 181 2.02 4.63 -6.32
N ILE A 182 3.32 4.52 -5.98
CA ILE A 182 4.38 4.19 -6.96
C ILE A 182 4.54 2.69 -7.17
N THR A 183 4.08 1.85 -6.23
CA THR A 183 4.12 0.39 -6.31
C THR A 183 3.79 -0.21 -7.69
N PRO A 184 2.68 0.12 -8.39
CA PRO A 184 2.40 -0.51 -9.69
C PRO A 184 3.34 -0.03 -10.82
N ALA A 185 4.01 1.11 -10.64
CA ALA A 185 4.71 1.85 -11.68
C ALA A 185 6.24 1.96 -11.47
N ALA A 186 6.76 1.55 -10.31
CA ALA A 186 8.09 1.92 -9.84
C ALA A 186 9.20 1.64 -10.87
N GLY A 187 9.21 0.48 -11.51
CA GLY A 187 10.23 0.13 -12.50
C GLY A 187 9.91 0.46 -13.95
N VAL A 188 8.81 1.19 -14.24
CA VAL A 188 8.36 1.44 -15.62
C VAL A 188 8.14 2.91 -15.97
N VAL A 189 7.93 3.79 -14.98
CA VAL A 189 7.75 5.23 -15.24
C VAL A 189 9.06 6.01 -15.19
N GLU A 190 9.10 7.12 -15.91
CA GLU A 190 10.23 8.03 -15.89
C GLU A 190 10.28 8.83 -14.59
N GLY A 191 11.50 9.19 -14.14
CA GLY A 191 11.73 9.86 -12.86
C GLY A 191 10.94 11.15 -12.66
N TRP A 192 10.86 12.02 -13.69
CA TRP A 192 10.10 13.28 -13.60
C TRP A 192 8.59 13.03 -13.50
N ALA A 193 8.07 12.00 -14.17
CA ALA A 193 6.66 11.65 -14.14
C ALA A 193 6.22 11.20 -12.74
N THR A 194 7.13 10.58 -11.97
CA THR A 194 6.85 10.22 -10.58
C THR A 194 6.49 11.44 -9.74
N LEU A 195 7.22 12.56 -9.89
CA LEU A 195 7.04 13.78 -9.11
C LEU A 195 5.63 14.36 -9.33
N LEU A 196 5.22 14.48 -10.60
CA LEU A 196 3.92 15.02 -10.97
C LEU A 196 2.77 14.11 -10.52
N MET A 197 2.87 12.80 -10.77
CA MET A 197 1.85 11.83 -10.35
C MET A 197 1.55 11.92 -8.85
N ARG A 198 2.56 12.19 -8.00
CA ARG A 198 2.36 12.24 -6.54
C ARG A 198 1.66 13.47 -6.05
N VAL A 199 1.91 14.62 -6.65
CA VAL A 199 1.17 15.85 -6.28
C VAL A 199 -0.33 15.62 -6.46
N PHE A 200 -0.75 15.01 -7.57
CA PHE A 200 -2.16 14.73 -7.84
C PHE A 200 -2.71 13.56 -7.03
N SER A 201 -2.04 12.40 -7.06
CA SER A 201 -2.54 11.18 -6.42
C SER A 201 -2.70 11.34 -4.91
N ARG A 202 -1.87 12.15 -4.25
CA ARG A 202 -1.89 12.33 -2.80
C ARG A 202 -2.89 13.38 -2.31
N SER A 203 -3.23 14.35 -3.14
CA SER A 203 -4.22 15.37 -2.81
C SER A 203 -5.59 14.75 -2.52
N ILE A 204 -5.92 13.63 -3.18
CA ILE A 204 -7.18 12.90 -2.97
C ILE A 204 -7.26 12.29 -1.55
N PRO A 205 -6.34 11.40 -1.10
CA PRO A 205 -6.36 10.88 0.26
C PRO A 205 -6.32 11.97 1.34
N TRP A 206 -5.54 13.03 1.12
CA TRP A 206 -5.48 14.18 2.04
C TRP A 206 -6.86 14.82 2.18
N PHE A 207 -7.52 15.13 1.07
CA PHE A 207 -8.85 15.72 1.04
C PHE A 207 -9.90 14.79 1.68
N THR A 208 -9.90 13.50 1.34
CA THR A 208 -10.87 12.55 1.89
C THR A 208 -10.75 12.43 3.41
N MET A 209 -9.52 12.46 3.94
CA MET A 209 -9.30 12.37 5.39
C MET A 209 -9.81 13.61 6.13
N ILE A 210 -9.74 14.78 5.52
CA ILE A 210 -10.14 16.04 6.16
C ILE A 210 -11.65 16.22 6.09
N SER A 211 -12.24 15.94 4.94
CA SER A 211 -13.67 16.09 4.70
C SER A 211 -14.48 15.00 5.42
N VAL A 212 -14.07 13.74 5.32
CA VAL A 212 -14.85 12.60 5.84
C VAL A 212 -14.53 12.30 7.31
N VAL A 213 -13.24 12.28 7.68
CA VAL A 213 -12.83 11.83 9.03
C VAL A 213 -12.83 12.97 10.03
N HIS A 214 -12.31 14.14 9.65
CA HIS A 214 -12.21 15.27 10.58
C HIS A 214 -13.46 16.18 10.54
N LYS A 215 -14.35 16.02 9.54
CA LYS A 215 -15.52 16.90 9.31
C LYS A 215 -15.15 18.39 9.38
N ARG A 216 -13.93 18.74 8.93
CA ARG A 216 -13.40 20.12 9.03
C ARG A 216 -13.55 20.92 7.75
N SER A 217 -13.99 20.29 6.66
CA SER A 217 -14.30 20.98 5.41
C SER A 217 -15.77 21.39 5.41
N LYS A 218 -16.06 22.67 5.12
CA LYS A 218 -17.43 23.19 4.92
C LYS A 218 -18.04 22.78 3.57
N LEU A 219 -17.35 21.97 2.77
CA LEU A 219 -17.77 21.54 1.43
C LEU A 219 -18.69 20.31 1.43
N LEU A 220 -19.03 19.78 2.61
CA LEU A 220 -20.05 18.76 2.86
C LEU A 220 -20.78 19.11 4.17
#